data_AF-A0A011P208-F1
#
_entry.id   AF-A0A011P208-F1
#
_cell.length_a   1.000
_cell.length_b   1.000
_cell.length_c   1.000
_cell.angle_alpha   90.00
_cell.angle_beta   90.00
_cell.angle_gamma   90.00
#
_symmetry.space_group_name_H-M   'P 1'
#
loop_
_entity.id
_entity.type
_entity.pdbx_description
1 polymer ?
#
loop_
_entity_poly.entity_id
_entity_poly.type
_entity_poly.pdbx_seq_one_letter_code
_entity_poly.pdbx_strand_id
1 'polypeptide(L)'
;MPAGGAGLELAYALSERWEVAGGGSYRSYRFRLKDDGPVPGGVGENRFIPLFARLSYSFDKATRADFYAAGFVNGKLTVSNSAGHDVYSDEYHSAPAIGLSVSHSF
;
A
#
# COMPACT_ATOMS: atom_id res chain seq x y z
N MET A 1 -6.15 7.21 -18.97
CA MET A 1 -5.01 7.13 -18.02
C MET A 1 -5.60 6.77 -16.66
N PRO A 2 -5.36 5.60 -16.07
CA PRO A 2 -5.86 5.32 -14.73
C PRO A 2 -5.14 6.29 -13.77
N ALA A 3 -5.88 7.12 -13.05
CA ALA A 3 -5.33 7.98 -12.00
C ALA A 3 -4.82 7.05 -10.89
N GLY A 4 -3.54 6.70 -10.97
CA GLY A 4 -2.88 5.75 -10.09
C GLY A 4 -2.65 6.33 -8.70
N GLY A 5 -3.74 6.52 -7.95
CA GLY A 5 -3.76 6.78 -6.51
C GLY A 5 -3.10 8.08 -6.03
N ALA A 6 -3.86 8.90 -5.29
CA ALA A 6 -3.25 10.00 -4.53
C ALA A 6 -2.44 9.40 -3.37
N GLY A 7 -1.16 9.76 -3.28
CA GLY A 7 -0.27 9.38 -2.19
C GLY A 7 0.27 10.60 -1.48
N LEU A 8 0.47 10.48 -0.16
CA LEU A 8 1.11 11.48 0.67
C LEU A 8 2.18 10.81 1.51
N GLU A 9 3.35 11.45 1.61
CA GLU A 9 4.46 11.04 2.47
C GLU A 9 4.94 12.26 3.25
N LEU A 10 5.24 12.03 4.53
CA LEU A 10 5.86 13.00 5.42
C LEU A 10 7.17 12.40 5.93
N ALA A 11 8.25 13.18 5.87
CA ALA A 11 9.53 12.86 6.48
C ALA A 11 9.94 13.98 7.44
N TYR A 12 10.47 13.61 8.60
CA TYR A 12 10.87 14.52 9.64
C TYR A 12 12.17 14.06 10.31
N ALA A 13 13.17 14.94 10.29
CA ALA A 13 14.41 14.75 11.03
C ALA A 13 14.22 15.22 12.47
N LEU A 14 14.18 14.27 13.41
CA LEU A 14 14.11 14.55 14.85
C LEU A 14 15.45 15.09 15.39
N SER A 15 16.56 14.64 14.80
CA SER A 15 17.92 15.08 15.10
C SER A 15 18.86 14.74 13.94
N GLU A 16 20.14 15.08 14.04
CA GLU A 16 21.17 14.66 13.07
C GLU A 16 21.30 13.13 12.91
N ARG A 17 20.81 12.36 13.89
CA ARG A 17 20.90 10.90 13.91
C ARG A 17 19.58 10.18 13.68
N TRP A 18 18.44 10.86 13.84
CA TRP A 18 17.13 10.22 13.81
C TRP A 18 16.22 10.88 12.79
N GLU A 19 15.69 10.07 11.88
CA GLU A 19 14.69 10.48 10.90
C GLU A 19 13.51 9.53 10.95
N VAL A 20 12.31 10.09 11.00
CA VAL A 20 11.06 9.34 10.87
C VAL A 20 10.39 9.74 9.57
N ALA A 21 9.87 8.78 8.85
CA ALA A 21 9.03 9.03 7.70
C ALA A 21 7.79 8.14 7.77
N GLY A 22 6.71 8.58 7.16
CA GLY A 22 5.49 7.81 7.08
C GLY A 22 4.60 8.37 6.00
N GLY A 23 3.83 7.48 5.39
CA GLY A 23 2.99 7.86 4.29
C GLY A 23 1.92 6.84 4.01
N GLY A 24 0.99 7.27 3.17
CA GLY A 24 -0.09 6.43 2.72
C GLY A 24 -0.51 6.79 1.32
N SER A 25 -1.15 5.85 0.64
CA SER A 25 -1.80 6.14 -0.64
C SER A 25 -3.19 5.55 -0.69
N TYR A 26 -4.03 6.09 -1.56
CA TYR A 26 -5.31 5.47 -1.88
C TYR A 26 -5.18 4.76 -3.22
N ARG A 27 -5.37 3.43 -3.24
CA ARG A 27 -5.26 2.64 -4.47
C ARG A 27 -6.60 1.99 -4.80
N SER A 28 -7.01 2.12 -6.06
CA SER A 28 -8.16 1.43 -6.62
C SER A 28 -7.77 0.79 -7.94
N TYR A 29 -8.00 -0.51 -8.06
CA TYR A 29 -7.70 -1.31 -9.24
C TYR A 29 -8.98 -1.93 -9.77
N ARG A 30 -9.32 -1.62 -11.02
CA ARG A 30 -10.41 -2.27 -11.74
C ARG A 30 -9.84 -3.27 -12.74
N PHE A 31 -10.33 -4.49 -12.70
CA PHE A 31 -10.00 -5.54 -13.66
C PHE A 31 -11.27 -6.18 -14.21
N ARG A 32 -11.24 -6.59 -15.48
CA ARG A 32 -12.35 -7.34 -16.09
C ARG A 32 -12.27 -8.79 -15.65
N LEU A 33 -13.40 -9.37 -15.23
CA LEU A 33 -13.52 -10.80 -15.04
C LEU A 33 -13.66 -11.50 -16.39
N LYS A 34 -13.23 -12.76 -16.44
CA LYS A 34 -13.36 -13.59 -17.65
C LYS A 34 -14.82 -14.02 -17.85
N ASP A 35 -15.19 -14.24 -19.11
CA ASP A 35 -16.54 -14.67 -19.51
C ASP A 35 -16.87 -16.13 -19.14
N ASP A 36 -15.88 -16.93 -18.78
CA ASP A 36 -16.02 -18.33 -18.35
C ASP A 36 -16.08 -18.50 -16.82
N GLY A 37 -16.15 -17.39 -16.06
CA GLY A 37 -16.13 -17.38 -14.60
C GLY A 37 -17.51 -17.30 -13.93
N PRO A 38 -17.57 -17.29 -12.58
CA PRO A 38 -18.81 -17.20 -11.80
C PRO A 38 -19.64 -15.93 -12.06
N VAL A 39 -19.00 -14.89 -12.61
CA VAL A 39 -19.63 -13.62 -13.01
C VAL A 39 -19.14 -13.26 -14.43
N PRO A 40 -19.73 -13.84 -15.49
CA PRO A 40 -19.33 -13.59 -16.88
C PRO A 40 -19.44 -12.11 -17.25
N GLY A 41 -18.42 -11.55 -17.89
CA GLY A 41 -18.39 -10.17 -18.34
C GLY A 41 -18.42 -9.11 -17.22
N GLY A 42 -18.20 -9.52 -15.96
CA GLY A 42 -18.19 -8.63 -14.80
C GLY A 42 -16.91 -7.78 -14.67
N VAL A 43 -16.93 -6.84 -13.73
CA VAL A 43 -15.77 -6.03 -13.32
C VAL A 43 -15.49 -6.25 -11.84
N GLY A 44 -14.24 -6.59 -11.52
CA GLY A 44 -13.73 -6.64 -10.17
C GLY A 44 -13.04 -5.33 -9.85
N GLU A 45 -13.37 -4.72 -8.72
CA GLU A 45 -12.72 -3.55 -8.17
C GLU A 45 -12.08 -3.92 -6.83
N ASN A 46 -10.77 -3.77 -6.73
CA ASN A 46 -10.04 -3.90 -5.47
C ASN A 46 -9.56 -2.53 -4.99
N ARG A 47 -10.00 -2.14 -3.79
CA ARG A 47 -9.62 -0.88 -3.14
C ARG A 47 -8.86 -1.18 -1.86
N PHE A 48 -7.75 -0.48 -1.68
CA PHE A 48 -6.97 -0.57 -0.44
C PHE A 48 -6.14 0.69 -0.21
N ILE A 49 -5.79 0.90 1.06
CA ILE A 49 -4.93 1.99 1.49
C ILE A 49 -3.61 1.40 1.97
N PRO A 50 -2.51 1.46 1.18
CA PRO A 50 -1.19 1.18 1.70
C PRO A 50 -0.80 2.27 2.69
N LEU A 51 -0.33 1.85 3.85
CA LEU A 51 0.32 2.70 4.84
C LEU A 51 1.75 2.18 5.05
N PHE A 52 2.68 3.10 5.28
CA PHE A 52 4.03 2.75 5.70
C PHE A 52 4.55 3.75 6.71
N ALA A 53 5.49 3.27 7.52
CA ALA A 53 6.30 4.04 8.44
C ALA A 53 7.75 3.56 8.32
N ARG A 54 8.68 4.48 8.49
CA ARG A 54 10.11 4.27 8.46
C ARG A 54 10.76 5.01 9.61
N LEU A 55 11.61 4.31 10.35
CA LEU A 55 12.46 4.89 11.37
C LEU A 55 13.90 4.67 10.96
N SER A 56 14.67 5.74 10.92
CA SER A 56 16.06 5.71 10.46
C SER A 56 16.98 6.20 11.55
N TYR A 57 18.09 5.49 11.72
CA TYR A 57 19.14 5.81 12.65
C TYR A 57 20.50 5.89 11.95
N SER A 58 21.12 7.06 11.99
CA SER A 58 22.48 7.27 11.49
C SER A 58 23.47 7.11 12.65
N PHE A 59 24.30 6.07 12.59
CA PHE A 59 25.37 5.86 13.56
C PHE A 59 26.48 6.89 13.37
N ASP A 60 26.78 7.19 12.11
CA ASP A 60 27.77 8.15 11.65
C ASP A 60 27.39 8.63 10.23
N LYS A 61 28.26 9.39 9.56
CA LYS A 61 27.98 9.92 8.20
C LYS A 61 28.00 8.85 7.11
N ALA A 62 28.58 7.68 7.39
CA ALA A 62 28.73 6.56 6.47
C ALA A 62 27.77 5.41 6.76
N THR A 63 27.32 5.23 8.01
CA THR A 63 26.52 4.10 8.45
C THR A 63 25.10 4.52 8.89
N ARG A 64 24.09 3.89 8.29
CA ARG A 64 22.67 4.10 8.60
C ARG A 64 21.94 2.76 8.73
N ALA A 65 21.01 2.68 9.67
CA ALA A 65 20.01 1.62 9.75
C ALA A 65 18.61 2.19 9.54
N ASP A 66 17.76 1.46 8.82
CA ASP A 66 16.38 1.82 8.57
C ASP A 66 15.48 0.65 8.97
N PHE A 67 14.48 0.93 9.81
CA PHE A 67 13.39 0.03 10.13
C PHE A 67 12.14 0.49 9.37
N TYR A 68 11.46 -0.46 8.75
CA TYR A 68 10.26 -0.24 7.96
C TYR A 68 9.12 -1.06 8.54
N ALA A 69 7.94 -0.44 8.62
CA ALA A 69 6.68 -1.12 8.84
C ALA A 69 5.70 -0.67 7.77
N ALA A 70 5.00 -1.60 7.13
CA ALA A 70 4.02 -1.30 6.11
C ALA A 70 2.80 -2.20 6.29
N GLY A 71 1.68 -1.80 5.71
CA GLY A 71 0.53 -2.67 5.63
C GLY A 71 -0.57 -2.08 4.78
N PHE A 72 -1.53 -2.93 4.42
CA PHE A 72 -2.75 -2.50 3.75
C PHE A 72 -3.89 -2.43 4.76
N VAL A 73 -4.68 -1.37 4.70
CA VAL A 73 -5.91 -1.24 5.48
C VAL A 73 -7.09 -0.93 4.56
N ASN A 74 -8.30 -1.16 5.07
CA ASN A 74 -9.55 -0.91 4.35
C ASN A 74 -9.58 -1.62 2.99
N GLY A 75 -9.15 -2.89 2.97
CA GLY A 75 -9.16 -3.74 1.80
C GLY A 75 -10.59 -4.15 1.46
N LYS A 76 -11.07 -3.72 0.30
CA LYS A 76 -12.43 -4.03 -0.17
C LYS A 76 -12.38 -4.52 -1.60
N LEU A 77 -12.83 -5.76 -1.79
CA LEU A 77 -13.04 -6.36 -3.10
C LEU A 77 -14.53 -6.30 -3.43
N THR A 78 -14.87 -5.64 -4.52
CA THR A 78 -16.24 -5.56 -5.04
C THR A 78 -16.26 -6.18 -6.44
N VAL A 79 -17.22 -7.05 -6.71
CA VAL A 79 -17.44 -7.62 -8.04
C VAL A 79 -18.83 -7.22 -8.51
N SER A 80 -18.87 -6.55 -9.65
CA SER A 80 -20.09 -6.12 -10.31
C SER A 80 -20.29 -6.92 -11.60
N ASN A 81 -21.53 -7.27 -11.92
CA ASN A 81 -21.86 -7.96 -13.17
C ASN A 81 -21.96 -6.98 -14.36
N SER A 82 -22.20 -7.51 -15.56
CA SER A 82 -22.32 -6.73 -16.80
C SER A 82 -23.54 -5.78 -16.83
N ALA A 83 -24.54 -5.99 -15.97
CA ALA A 83 -25.68 -5.09 -15.77
C ALA A 83 -25.39 -3.95 -14.78
N GLY A 84 -24.19 -3.92 -14.18
CA GLY A 84 -23.78 -2.89 -13.21
C GLY A 84 -24.24 -3.16 -11.78
N HIS A 85 -24.76 -4.34 -11.46
CA HIS A 85 -25.13 -4.72 -10.11
C HIS A 85 -23.96 -5.38 -9.37
N ASP A 86 -23.71 -4.95 -8.13
CA ASP A 86 -22.75 -5.58 -7.24
C ASP A 86 -23.28 -6.96 -6.81
N VAL A 87 -22.56 -8.00 -7.19
CA VAL A 87 -22.94 -9.40 -6.92
C VAL A 87 -22.12 -10.01 -5.78
N TYR A 88 -20.97 -9.42 -5.46
CA TYR A 88 -20.13 -9.84 -4.35
C TYR A 88 -19.35 -8.66 -3.79
N SER A 89 -19.29 -8.55 -2.46
CA SER A 89 -18.45 -7.59 -1.76
C SER A 89 -17.83 -8.27 -0.56
N ASP A 90 -16.51 -8.22 -0.46
CA ASP A 90 -15.76 -8.78 0.65
C ASP A 90 -14.79 -7.76 1.22
N GLU A 91 -14.74 -7.69 2.54
CA GLU A 91 -13.84 -6.83 3.30
C GLU A 91 -12.78 -7.72 3.92
N TYR A 92 -11.53 -7.55 3.51
CA TYR A 92 -10.43 -8.40 3.94
C TYR A 92 -9.50 -7.66 4.91
N HIS A 93 -8.95 -8.44 5.84
CA HIS A 93 -8.12 -7.92 6.92
C HIS A 93 -6.77 -7.41 6.44
N SER A 94 -6.15 -6.58 7.28
CA SER A 94 -4.87 -5.95 7.03
C SER A 94 -3.74 -6.97 6.83
N ALA A 95 -2.86 -6.69 5.87
CA ALA A 95 -1.64 -7.48 5.64
C ALA A 95 -0.41 -6.66 6.08
N PRO A 96 0.10 -6.86 7.30
CA PRO A 96 1.27 -6.16 7.80
C PRO A 96 2.57 -6.77 7.25
N ALA A 97 3.56 -5.92 7.05
CA ALA A 97 4.93 -6.27 6.68
C ALA A 97 5.91 -5.41 7.49
N ILE A 98 7.05 -5.99 7.85
CA ILE A 98 8.16 -5.27 8.50
C ILE A 98 9.47 -5.58 7.79
N GLY A 99 10.42 -4.65 7.86
CA GLY A 99 11.72 -4.77 7.22
C GLY A 99 12.81 -4.04 7.98
N LEU A 100 14.04 -4.51 7.83
CA LEU A 100 15.24 -3.88 8.37
C LEU A 100 16.26 -3.77 7.24
N SER A 101 16.93 -2.62 7.18
CA SER A 101 18.02 -2.36 6.25
C SER A 101 19.18 -1.71 6.99
N VAL A 102 20.40 -2.05 6.59
CA VAL A 102 21.62 -1.39 7.06
C VAL A 102 22.47 -1.07 5.83
N SER A 103 22.91 0.17 5.73
CA SER A 103 23.77 0.64 4.66
C SER A 103 25.04 1.27 5.22
N HIS A 104 26.17 1.01 4.56
CA HIS A 104 27.47 1.60 4.87
C HIS A 104 28.13 2.10 3.57
N SER A 105 28.61 3.34 3.55
CA SER A 105 29.32 3.93 2.41
C SER A 105 30.82 4.11 2.72
N PHE A 106 31.69 3.67 1.81
CA PHE A 106 33.15 3.73 1.89
C PHE A 106 33.75 4.87 1.07
#